data_AF-A0A420FB68-F1
#
_entry.id   AF-A0A420FB68-F1
#
_cell.length_a   1.000
_cell.length_b   1.000
_cell.length_c   1.000
_cell.angle_alpha   90.00
_cell.angle_beta   90.00
_cell.angle_gamma   90.00
#
_symmetry.space_group_name_H-M   'P 1'
#
loop_
_entity.id
_entity.type
_entity.pdbx_description
1 polymer ?
#
loop_
_entity_poly.entity_id
_entity_poly.type
_entity_poly.pdbx_seq_one_letter_code
_entity_poly.pdbx_strand_id
1 'polypeptide(L)'
;MESMKSNTWKCRATGKVAFPSRFDAQYAMFRFKLRSRVKNVTNGKRIKHRMGKPACCRAYYCRLCEGYHITKWKKNNFERYKKTALTWDISSVISDWNYLLE
;
A
#
# COMPACT_ATOMS: atom_id res chain seq x y z
N MET A 1 -23.71 10.52 13.82
CA MET A 1 -22.51 10.10 13.07
C MET A 1 -21.77 9.09 13.94
N GLU A 2 -22.08 7.81 13.80
CA GLU A 2 -21.33 6.76 14.49
C GLU A 2 -19.87 6.80 14.07
N SER A 3 -18.96 6.79 15.04
CA SER A 3 -17.54 6.66 14.75
C SER A 3 -17.34 5.32 14.04
N MET A 4 -17.01 5.34 12.74
CA MET A 4 -16.48 4.16 12.06
C MET A 4 -15.22 3.75 12.81
N LYS A 5 -15.33 2.77 13.73
CA LYS A 5 -14.16 2.07 14.27
C LYS A 5 -13.40 1.58 13.06
N SER A 6 -12.14 1.98 12.94
CA SER A 6 -11.32 1.55 11.81
C SER A 6 -11.15 0.04 11.91
N ASN A 7 -11.92 -0.72 11.12
CA ASN A 7 -11.82 -2.17 10.97
C ASN A 7 -10.54 -2.56 10.20
N THR A 8 -9.41 -1.96 10.58
CA THR A 8 -8.10 -2.22 10.00
C THR A 8 -7.29 -3.09 10.94
N TRP A 9 -6.62 -4.11 10.42
CA TRP A 9 -5.74 -4.99 11.21
C TRP A 9 -4.36 -5.09 10.58
N LYS A 10 -3.44 -5.75 11.27
CA LYS A 10 -2.10 -6.03 10.74
C LYS A 10 -2.09 -7.40 10.05
N CYS A 11 -1.68 -7.43 8.79
CA CYS A 11 -1.43 -8.68 8.07
C CYS A 11 -0.16 -9.34 8.63
N ARG A 12 -0.28 -10.56 9.17
CA ARG A 12 0.87 -11.32 9.71
C ARG A 12 1.90 -11.67 8.63
N ALA A 13 1.45 -11.99 7.41
CA ALA A 13 2.34 -12.39 6.32
C ALA A 13 3.17 -11.22 5.75
N THR A 14 2.58 -10.03 5.63
CA THR A 14 3.23 -8.89 4.96
C THR A 14 3.66 -7.77 5.91
N GLY A 15 3.23 -7.80 7.18
CA GLY A 15 3.39 -6.72 8.16
C GLY A 15 2.61 -5.43 7.84
N LYS A 16 1.88 -5.41 6.71
CA LYS A 16 1.13 -4.24 6.24
C LYS A 16 -0.21 -4.11 6.97
N VAL A 17 -0.76 -2.90 6.92
CA VAL A 17 -2.14 -2.65 7.38
C VAL A 17 -3.09 -3.20 6.33
N ALA A 18 -4.02 -4.03 6.77
CA ALA A 18 -5.12 -4.57 6.00
C ALA A 18 -6.38 -3.72 6.21
N PHE A 19 -7.09 -3.47 5.11
CA PHE A 19 -8.36 -2.79 5.05
C PHE A 19 -9.44 -3.79 4.64
N PRO A 20 -10.67 -3.67 5.16
CA PRO A 20 -11.73 -4.64 4.90
C PRO A 20 -12.25 -4.56 3.47
N SER A 21 -12.22 -3.36 2.86
CA SER A 21 -12.64 -3.16 1.48
C SER A 21 -11.58 -2.42 0.65
N ARG A 22 -11.67 -2.60 -0.68
CA ARG A 22 -10.86 -1.83 -1.63
C ARG A 22 -11.11 -0.32 -1.50
N PHE A 23 -12.36 0.05 -1.25
CA PHE A 23 -12.78 1.44 -1.10
C PHE A 23 -12.12 2.07 0.13
N ASP A 24 -12.10 1.38 1.27
CA ASP A 24 -11.44 1.86 2.49
C ASP A 24 -9.94 2.04 2.30
N ALA A 25 -9.28 1.09 1.61
CA ALA A 25 -7.87 1.21 1.27
C ALA A 25 -7.60 2.42 0.35
N GLN A 26 -8.46 2.67 -0.63
CA GLN A 26 -8.36 3.81 -1.53
C GLN A 26 -8.64 5.13 -0.82
N TYR A 27 -9.62 5.17 0.08
CA TYR A 27 -9.95 6.33 0.89
C TYR A 27 -8.79 6.67 1.85
N ALA A 28 -8.21 5.67 2.52
CA ALA A 28 -7.01 5.85 3.34
C ALA A 28 -5.83 6.37 2.51
N MET A 29 -5.60 5.81 1.31
CA MET A 29 -4.59 6.29 0.37
C MET A 29 -4.83 7.76 -0.02
N PHE A 30 -6.07 8.16 -0.28
CA PHE A 30 -6.44 9.55 -0.57
C PHE A 30 -6.15 10.46 0.63
N ARG A 31 -6.54 10.06 1.84
CA ARG A 31 -6.24 10.80 3.08
C ARG A 31 -4.74 10.97 3.32
N PHE A 32 -3.92 9.96 3.04
CA PHE A 32 -2.46 10.07 3.13
C PHE A 32 -1.90 11.09 2.13
N LYS A 33 -2.41 11.11 0.89
CA LYS A 33 -2.01 12.10 -0.12
C LYS A 33 -2.40 13.52 0.28
N LEU A 34 -3.58 13.71 0.87
CA LEU A 34 -4.03 15.01 1.37
C LEU A 34 -3.23 15.48 2.59
N ARG A 35 -3.03 14.61 3.60
CA ARG A 35 -2.24 14.91 4.80
C ARG A 35 -0.79 15.29 4.49
N SER A 36 -0.24 14.85 3.36
CA SER A 36 1.12 15.23 2.94
C SER A 36 1.30 16.72 2.60
N ARG A 37 0.21 17.50 2.51
CA ARG A 37 0.21 18.93 2.18
C ARG A 37 0.19 19.84 3.43
N VAL A 38 0.83 19.45 4.53
CA VAL A 38 0.87 20.32 5.73
C VAL A 38 1.69 21.58 5.44
N LYS A 39 1.03 22.74 5.50
CA LYS A 39 1.63 24.08 5.48
C LYS A 39 1.75 24.62 6.90
N ASN A 40 2.76 25.43 7.15
CA ASN A 40 2.95 26.11 8.42
C ASN A 40 1.81 27.11 8.59
N VAL A 41 1.10 27.06 9.71
CA VAL A 41 -0.05 27.91 9.99
C VAL A 41 0.38 29.38 10.15
N THR A 42 1.57 29.63 10.69
CA THR A 42 2.09 30.99 10.90
C THR A 42 2.70 31.61 9.65
N ASN A 43 3.42 30.83 8.85
CA ASN A 43 4.21 31.37 7.72
C ASN A 43 3.67 30.99 6.33
N GLY A 44 2.62 30.17 6.24
CA GLY A 44 2.09 29.61 4.99
C GLY A 44 3.05 28.68 4.22
N LYS A 45 4.33 28.66 4.59
CA LYS A 45 5.39 27.85 3.99
C LYS A 45 5.16 26.37 4.27
N ARG A 46 5.40 25.52 3.27
CA ARG A 46 5.26 24.06 3.40
C ARG A 46 6.18 23.51 4.50
N ILE A 47 5.63 22.80 5.50
CA ILE A 47 6.41 22.32 6.68
C ILE A 47 7.39 21.21 6.31
N LYS A 48 7.08 20.39 5.30
CA LYS A 48 7.91 19.22 4.97
C LYS A 48 8.82 19.48 3.78
N HIS A 49 10.03 19.94 4.07
CA HIS A 49 11.21 19.73 3.23
C HIS A 49 11.74 18.30 3.49
N ARG A 50 12.04 17.52 2.44
CA ARG A 50 12.71 16.19 2.47
C ARG A 50 11.96 14.97 3.05
N MET A 51 10.85 15.09 3.77
CA MET A 51 9.94 13.95 4.01
C MET A 51 9.01 13.77 2.81
N GLY A 52 9.40 12.89 1.88
CA GLY A 52 8.63 12.58 0.67
C GLY A 52 7.16 12.27 0.98
N LYS A 53 6.26 12.64 0.06
CA LYS A 53 4.85 12.20 0.17
C LYS A 53 4.84 10.67 0.27
N PRO A 54 3.97 10.06 1.10
CA PRO A 54 3.81 8.61 1.09
C PRO A 54 3.55 8.20 -0.34
N ALA A 55 4.44 7.39 -0.92
CA ALA A 55 4.36 7.00 -2.33
C ALA A 55 3.25 5.98 -2.57
N CYS A 56 2.16 6.02 -1.81
CA CYS A 56 1.03 5.11 -1.89
C CYS A 56 0.30 5.28 -3.23
N CYS A 57 0.50 4.33 -4.14
CA CYS A 57 0.04 4.40 -5.52
C CYS A 57 -1.17 3.50 -5.81
N ARG A 58 -1.29 2.36 -5.14
CA ARG A 58 -2.31 1.34 -5.48
C ARG A 58 -2.78 0.58 -4.24
N ALA A 59 -4.05 0.17 -4.26
CA ALA A 59 -4.58 -0.85 -3.36
C ALA A 59 -4.63 -2.22 -4.07
N TYR A 60 -4.28 -3.30 -3.36
CA TYR A 60 -4.32 -4.67 -3.87
C TYR A 60 -4.86 -5.63 -2.82
N TYR A 61 -5.55 -6.68 -3.28
CA TYR A 61 -6.08 -7.72 -2.41
C TYR A 61 -4.94 -8.64 -1.95
N CYS A 62 -4.99 -9.07 -0.69
CA CYS A 62 -4.08 -10.03 -0.11
C CYS A 62 -4.85 -11.27 0.33
N ARG A 63 -4.55 -12.40 -0.29
CA ARG A 63 -5.18 -13.70 0.00
C ARG A 63 -4.90 -14.20 1.42
N LEU A 64 -3.69 -13.93 1.94
CA LEU A 64 -3.24 -14.46 3.22
C LEU A 64 -3.94 -13.85 4.44
N CYS A 65 -4.48 -12.64 4.30
CA CYS A 65 -5.25 -12.00 5.35
C CYS A 65 -6.64 -11.57 4.90
N GLU A 66 -7.05 -11.99 3.70
CA GLU A 66 -8.35 -11.69 3.08
C GLU A 66 -8.71 -10.20 3.07
N GLY A 67 -7.68 -9.34 3.00
CA GLY A 67 -7.81 -7.90 3.16
C GLY A 67 -7.11 -7.12 2.05
N TYR A 68 -7.37 -5.83 1.98
CA TYR A 68 -6.74 -4.94 1.01
C TYR A 68 -5.54 -4.22 1.61
N HIS A 69 -4.43 -4.17 0.87
CA HIS A 69 -3.19 -3.49 1.24
C HIS A 69 -2.90 -2.32 0.33
N ILE A 70 -2.22 -1.30 0.85
CA ILE A 70 -1.71 -0.18 0.07
C ILE A 70 -0.24 -0.47 -0.30
N THR A 71 0.14 -0.19 -1.54
CA THR A 71 1.51 -0.33 -2.05
C THR A 71 2.01 0.93 -2.73
N LYS A 72 3.34 1.08 -2.78
CA LYS A 72 4.01 2.16 -3.49
C LYS A 72 4.17 1.95 -5.00
N TRP A 73 3.91 0.73 -5.48
CA TRP A 73 4.09 0.41 -6.89
C TRP A 73 2.82 0.67 -7.70
N LYS A 74 2.99 1.25 -8.88
CA LYS A 74 1.97 1.20 -9.94
C LYS A 74 1.87 -0.25 -10.45
N LYS A 75 0.74 -0.59 -11.09
CA LYS A 75 0.53 -1.93 -11.67
C LYS A 75 1.70 -2.31 -12.60
N ASN A 76 2.08 -1.43 -13.52
CA ASN A 76 3.16 -1.69 -14.49
C ASN A 76 4.52 -1.94 -13.82
N ASN A 77 4.83 -1.22 -12.73
CA ASN A 77 6.07 -1.44 -11.97
C ASN A 77 6.08 -2.84 -11.34
N PHE A 78 4.94 -3.28 -10.82
CA PHE A 78 4.79 -4.63 -10.28
C PHE A 78 4.89 -5.70 -11.37
N GLU A 79 4.25 -5.50 -12.52
CA GLU A 79 4.36 -6.46 -13.65
C GLU A 79 5.79 -6.58 -14.17
N ARG A 80 6.50 -5.44 -14.30
CA ARG A 80 7.91 -5.46 -14.71
C ARG A 80 8.78 -6.19 -13.70
N TYR A 81 8.60 -5.89 -12.41
CA TYR A 81 9.30 -6.61 -11.34
C TYR A 81 8.97 -8.11 -11.36
N LYS A 82 7.70 -8.49 -11.52
CA LYS A 82 7.27 -9.89 -11.61
C LYS A 82 7.98 -10.60 -12.75
N LYS A 83 8.02 -10.00 -13.96
CA LYS A 83 8.74 -10.57 -15.10
C LYS A 83 10.23 -10.76 -14.79
N THR A 84 10.88 -9.76 -14.19
CA THR A 84 12.30 -9.85 -13.82
C THR A 84 12.55 -10.88 -12.70
N ALA A 85 11.69 -10.95 -11.69
CA ALA A 85 11.81 -11.92 -10.62
C ALA A 85 11.59 -13.36 -11.11
N LEU A 86 10.68 -13.57 -12.07
CA LEU A 86 10.47 -14.87 -12.71
C LEU A 86 11.64 -15.31 -13.60
N THR A 87 12.43 -14.36 -14.13
CA THR A 87 13.68 -14.67 -14.85
C THR A 87 14.86 -14.97 -13.93
N TRP A 88 14.73 -14.70 -12.63
CA TRP A 88 15.72 -15.17 -11.67
C TRP A 88 15.50 -16.66 -11.48
N ASP A 89 16.50 -17.45 -11.83
CA ASP A 89 16.47 -18.89 -11.61
C ASP A 89 16.62 -19.16 -10.11
N ILE A 90 15.48 -19.10 -9.42
CA ILE A 90 15.37 -19.38 -8.00
C ILE A 90 14.47 -20.61 -7.89
N SER A 91 15.02 -21.75 -8.30
CA SER A 91 14.44 -23.09 -8.13
C SER A 91 13.83 -23.32 -6.74
N SER A 92 14.32 -22.63 -5.70
CA SER A 92 13.86 -22.74 -4.31
C SER A 92 12.75 -21.77 -3.87
N VAL A 93 12.35 -20.77 -4.68
CA VAL A 93 11.40 -19.71 -4.25
C VAL A 93 10.16 -19.63 -5.15
N ILE A 94 10.17 -20.31 -6.30
CA ILE A 94 9.03 -20.31 -7.26
C ILE A 94 7.74 -20.89 -6.64
N SER A 95 7.82 -21.81 -5.68
CA SER A 95 6.65 -22.34 -4.97
C SER A 95 5.88 -21.27 -4.19
N ASP A 96 6.58 -20.25 -3.68
CA ASP A 96 6.02 -19.30 -2.71
C ASP A 96 5.39 -18.07 -3.37
N TRP A 97 5.78 -17.75 -4.62
CA TRP A 97 5.21 -16.59 -5.34
C TRP A 97 3.83 -16.84 -5.92
N ASN A 98 3.40 -18.10 -6.07
CA ASN A 98 2.04 -18.43 -6.50
C ASN A 98 0.95 -17.91 -5.54
N TYR A 99 1.30 -17.58 -4.29
CA TYR A 99 0.37 -16.98 -3.32
C TYR A 99 0.03 -15.50 -3.58
N LEU A 100 0.79 -14.81 -4.43
CA LEU A 100 0.63 -13.36 -4.70
C LEU A 100 -0.04 -13.05 -6.06
N LEU A 101 -0.45 -14.06 -6.82
CA LEU A 101 -0.68 -13.92 -8.27
C LEU A 101 -2.11 -13.98 -8.78
N GLU A 102 -3.11 -14.06 -7.93
CA GLU A 102 -4.50 -13.98 -8.38
C GLU A 102 -5.36 -13.10 -7.47
#